data_AF-A0A4R1GGQ7-F1
#
_entry.id   AF-A0A4R1GGQ7-F1
#
_cell.length_a   1.000
_cell.length_b   1.000
_cell.length_c   1.000
_cell.angle_alpha   90.00
_cell.angle_beta   90.00
_cell.angle_gamma   90.00
#
_symmetry.space_group_name_H-M   'P 1'
#
loop_
_entity.id
_entity.type
_entity.pdbx_description
1 polymer ?
#
loop_
_entity_poly.entity_id
_entity_poly.type
_entity_poly.pdbx_seq_one_letter_code
_entity_poly.pdbx_strand_id
1 'polypeptide(L)'
;MSLRADINGVICGMQTPFFTTTSRFLATLVCVGALAGCAQTSPVSSGSQWQSQATVANTLSPELQQFFNNSAEQASAYFDHTPWGSHADVIVQSQYYAGSGRDCLRLQVIPAAQTTKIAIACKQDSQWVSVRPVTQLLNAQ
;
A
#
# COMPACT_ATOMS: atom_id res chain seq x y z
N MET A 1 10.74 -20.53 -47.10
CA MET A 1 11.19 -21.72 -46.34
C MET A 1 10.79 -21.52 -44.88
N SER A 2 9.81 -22.28 -44.43
CA SER A 2 9.20 -22.19 -43.09
C SER A 2 9.52 -23.51 -42.37
N LEU A 3 10.03 -23.43 -41.14
CA LEU A 3 10.37 -24.58 -40.29
C LEU A 3 9.42 -24.62 -39.08
N ARG A 4 8.57 -25.65 -39.11
CA ARG A 4 7.91 -26.48 -38.06
C ARG A 4 8.11 -26.06 -36.59
N ALA A 5 7.03 -25.82 -35.82
CA ALA A 5 6.26 -26.77 -34.96
C ALA A 5 7.08 -27.27 -33.74
N ASP A 6 6.61 -27.20 -32.49
CA ASP A 6 5.49 -27.99 -31.96
C ASP A 6 4.92 -27.42 -30.64
N ILE A 7 3.60 -27.59 -30.47
CA ILE A 7 2.77 -27.14 -29.34
C ILE A 7 2.48 -28.38 -28.50
N ASN A 8 3.09 -28.50 -27.32
CA ASN A 8 2.70 -29.55 -26.36
C ASN A 8 1.50 -29.07 -25.54
N GLY A 9 0.31 -29.41 -26.04
CA GLY A 9 -0.89 -29.51 -25.24
C GLY A 9 -1.03 -30.91 -24.65
N VAL A 10 -1.45 -31.01 -23.39
CA VAL A 10 -2.20 -32.18 -22.91
C VAL A 10 -3.29 -31.68 -21.96
N ILE A 11 -4.51 -31.60 -22.52
CA ILE A 11 -5.76 -31.67 -21.78
C ILE A 11 -6.08 -33.16 -21.64
N CYS A 12 -6.26 -33.64 -20.42
CA CYS A 12 -6.86 -34.94 -20.10
C CYS A 12 -7.25 -34.83 -18.62
N GLY A 13 -8.48 -35.04 -18.16
CA GLY A 13 -9.65 -35.72 -18.71
C GLY A 13 -10.40 -36.22 -17.47
N MET A 14 -11.67 -35.84 -17.33
CA MET A 14 -12.58 -36.38 -16.33
C MET A 14 -12.60 -37.91 -16.38
N GLN A 15 -12.41 -38.60 -15.25
CA GLN A 15 -12.96 -39.94 -15.09
C GLN A 15 -13.14 -40.29 -13.61
N THR A 16 -14.38 -40.18 -13.14
CA THR A 16 -14.87 -40.88 -11.95
C THR A 16 -15.11 -42.36 -12.28
N PRO A 17 -14.84 -43.28 -11.34
CA PRO A 17 -15.59 -44.53 -11.28
C PRO A 17 -16.47 -44.60 -10.03
N PHE A 18 -17.75 -44.87 -10.29
CA PHE A 18 -18.75 -45.27 -9.31
C PHE A 18 -18.67 -46.80 -9.03
N PHE A 19 -19.11 -47.17 -7.83
CA PHE A 19 -19.50 -48.49 -7.32
C PHE A 19 -18.42 -49.55 -7.06
N THR A 20 -18.22 -49.89 -5.78
CA THR A 20 -18.42 -51.28 -5.31
C THR A 20 -18.89 -51.27 -3.85
N THR A 21 -19.94 -52.05 -3.66
CA THR A 21 -20.77 -52.35 -2.49
C THR A 21 -20.00 -52.95 -1.30
N THR A 22 -20.29 -52.39 -0.12
CA THR A 22 -20.37 -53.00 1.22
C THR A 22 -19.33 -54.08 1.60
N SER A 23 -18.36 -53.68 2.41
CA SER A 23 -17.96 -54.50 3.56
C SER A 23 -17.83 -53.58 4.77
N ARG A 24 -18.91 -53.52 5.55
CA ARG A 24 -18.83 -53.02 6.93
C ARG A 24 -17.92 -53.99 7.67
N PHE A 25 -16.89 -53.47 8.30
CA PHE A 25 -16.61 -53.63 9.73
C PHE A 25 -15.10 -53.46 9.97
N LEU A 26 -14.80 -52.51 10.86
CA LEU A 26 -13.59 -52.46 11.67
C LEU A 26 -12.28 -52.05 10.98
N ALA A 27 -12.15 -50.75 10.67
CA ALA A 27 -10.84 -50.09 10.69
C ALA A 27 -10.95 -48.58 11.00
N THR A 28 -11.93 -48.18 11.80
CA THR A 28 -11.99 -46.87 12.42
C THR A 28 -11.14 -46.88 13.68
N LEU A 29 -9.83 -46.59 13.63
CA LEU A 29 -9.10 -46.09 14.81
C LEU A 29 -7.65 -45.61 14.64
N VAL A 30 -7.14 -45.25 13.46
CA VAL A 30 -5.78 -44.67 13.39
C VAL A 30 -5.71 -43.58 12.33
N CYS A 31 -6.21 -42.37 12.64
CA CYS A 31 -5.92 -41.14 11.89
C CYS A 31 -6.36 -39.87 12.65
N VAL A 32 -6.08 -39.74 13.96
CA VAL A 32 -6.39 -38.53 14.75
C VAL A 32 -5.14 -37.94 15.43
N GLY A 33 -3.95 -38.19 14.91
CA GLY A 33 -2.69 -37.88 15.59
C GLY A 33 -1.78 -36.81 14.97
N ALA A 34 -2.15 -36.17 13.85
CA ALA A 34 -1.19 -35.38 13.06
C ALA A 34 -1.57 -33.91 12.85
N LEU A 35 -2.20 -33.26 13.83
CA LEU A 35 -2.41 -31.80 13.84
C LEU A 35 -1.90 -31.13 15.12
N ALA A 36 -0.82 -31.65 15.71
CA ALA A 36 -0.04 -30.91 16.70
C ALA A 36 0.98 -30.00 15.99
N GLY A 37 0.47 -28.96 15.32
CA GLY A 37 1.29 -27.82 14.90
C GLY A 37 1.48 -26.89 16.09
N CYS A 38 2.72 -26.69 16.53
CA CYS A 38 3.07 -25.75 17.59
C CYS A 38 2.81 -24.30 17.12
N ALA A 39 1.58 -23.83 17.25
CA ALA A 39 1.33 -22.39 17.31
C ALA A 39 1.65 -21.93 18.74
N GLN A 40 2.92 -21.62 19.00
CA GLN A 40 3.31 -20.81 20.15
C GLN A 40 2.65 -19.43 19.97
N THR A 41 1.48 -19.24 20.58
CA THR A 41 0.87 -17.93 20.70
C THR A 41 1.59 -17.17 21.80
N SER A 42 2.64 -16.42 21.43
CA SER A 42 3.00 -15.26 22.23
C SER A 42 1.77 -14.34 22.27
N PRO A 43 1.35 -13.81 23.44
CA PRO A 43 0.33 -12.78 23.47
C PRO A 43 0.94 -11.51 22.84
N VAL A 44 0.90 -11.42 21.52
CA VAL A 44 0.94 -10.13 20.85
C VAL A 44 -0.40 -9.49 21.18
N SER A 45 -0.34 -8.52 22.08
CA SER A 45 -1.40 -7.53 22.29
C SER A 45 -2.05 -7.22 20.95
N SER A 46 -3.32 -7.60 20.81
CA SER A 46 -4.18 -7.26 19.68
C SER A 46 -4.54 -5.77 19.74
N GLY A 47 -3.53 -4.91 19.70
CA GLY A 47 -3.64 -3.62 19.05
C GLY A 47 -3.12 -3.83 17.64
N SER A 48 -3.96 -3.64 16.64
CA SER A 48 -3.54 -3.42 15.26
C SER A 48 -2.69 -2.14 15.21
N GLN A 49 -1.46 -2.23 15.70
CA GLN A 49 -0.47 -1.19 15.60
C GLN A 49 0.30 -1.42 14.31
N TRP A 50 -0.36 -1.11 13.20
CA TRP A 50 0.31 -0.36 12.15
C TRP A 50 0.65 1.02 12.72
N GLN A 51 1.47 1.05 13.77
CA GLN A 51 2.15 2.26 14.18
C GLN A 51 3.22 2.43 13.12
N SER A 52 2.83 3.13 12.06
CA SER A 52 3.76 3.89 11.24
C SER A 52 4.60 4.68 12.24
N GLN A 53 5.80 4.19 12.52
CA GLN A 53 6.82 4.88 13.32
C GLN A 53 7.31 6.07 12.49
N ALA A 54 6.40 7.02 12.20
CA ALA A 54 6.69 8.32 11.64
C ALA A 54 6.91 9.28 12.80
N THR A 55 7.79 8.93 13.73
CA THR A 55 8.29 9.84 14.76
C THR A 55 9.46 10.65 14.20
N VAL A 56 9.30 11.12 12.96
CA VAL A 56 10.05 12.27 12.44
C VAL A 56 8.99 13.34 12.34
N ALA A 57 9.18 14.48 13.01
CA ALA A 57 8.22 15.58 13.10
C ALA A 57 7.57 15.85 11.73
N ASN A 58 6.39 15.25 11.53
CA ASN A 58 5.69 15.22 10.26
C ASN A 58 4.66 16.35 10.15
N THR A 59 4.60 17.14 11.23
CA THR A 59 3.80 18.33 11.35
C THR A 59 4.39 19.38 10.44
N LEU A 60 3.59 19.83 9.47
CA LEU A 60 3.96 20.90 8.55
C LEU A 60 4.05 22.24 9.29
N SER A 61 4.78 23.19 8.71
CA SER A 61 4.80 24.57 9.19
C SER A 61 3.39 25.18 9.18
N PRO A 62 3.07 26.14 10.07
CA PRO A 62 1.76 26.79 10.10
C PRO A 62 1.35 27.42 8.77
N GLU A 63 2.32 27.94 8.02
CA GLU A 63 2.11 28.52 6.69
C GLU A 63 1.64 27.47 5.68
N LEU A 64 2.28 26.29 5.67
CA LEU A 64 1.85 25.16 4.84
C LEU A 64 0.46 24.64 5.26
N GLN A 65 0.19 24.56 6.57
CA GLN A 65 -1.12 24.18 7.08
C GLN A 65 -2.21 25.13 6.55
N GLN A 66 -1.96 26.44 6.66
CA GLN A 66 -2.90 27.46 6.22
C GLN A 66 -3.09 27.45 4.70
N PHE A 67 -2.01 27.30 3.94
CA PHE A 67 -2.08 27.18 2.49
C PHE A 67 -2.95 25.98 2.08
N PHE A 68 -2.67 24.79 2.62
CA PHE A 68 -3.42 23.58 2.27
C PHE A 68 -4.89 23.62 2.70
N ASN A 69 -5.22 24.33 3.77
CA ASN A 69 -6.61 24.51 4.19
C ASN A 69 -7.44 25.41 3.25
N ASN A 70 -6.78 26.33 2.53
CA ASN A 70 -7.46 27.32 1.68
C ASN A 70 -7.20 27.13 0.19
N SER A 71 -6.40 26.14 -0.18
CA SER A 71 -6.00 25.90 -1.56
C SER A 71 -7.07 25.16 -2.35
N ALA A 72 -7.37 25.68 -3.53
CA ALA A 72 -8.02 24.89 -4.58
C ALA A 72 -6.98 24.08 -5.37
N GLU A 73 -7.46 23.22 -6.27
CA GLU A 73 -6.57 22.56 -7.22
C GLU A 73 -5.84 23.58 -8.09
N GLN A 74 -4.59 23.27 -8.43
CA GLN A 74 -3.62 24.11 -9.14
C GLN A 74 -3.18 25.37 -8.40
N ALA A 75 -3.57 25.56 -7.13
CA ALA A 75 -3.00 26.62 -6.30
C ALA A 75 -1.51 26.39 -6.07
N SER A 76 -0.72 27.47 -6.12
CA SER A 76 0.72 27.43 -5.93
C SER A 76 1.20 28.49 -4.95
N ALA A 77 2.18 28.14 -4.12
CA ALA A 77 2.87 29.09 -3.25
C ALA A 77 4.32 28.67 -3.03
N TYR A 78 5.17 29.68 -2.80
CA TYR A 78 6.58 29.50 -2.51
C TYR A 78 6.83 29.43 -1.00
N PHE A 79 7.71 28.53 -0.57
CA PHE A 79 8.06 28.34 0.84
C PHE A 79 9.57 28.16 1.01
N ASP A 80 10.15 28.85 2.00
CA ASP A 80 11.58 28.70 2.34
C ASP A 80 11.88 27.36 3.02
N HIS A 81 10.92 26.85 3.80
CA HIS A 81 11.07 25.60 4.55
C HIS A 81 9.89 24.65 4.28
N THR A 82 10.17 23.53 3.60
CA THR A 82 9.20 22.43 3.45
C THR A 82 9.83 21.09 3.86
N PRO A 83 9.02 20.09 4.26
CA PRO A 83 9.53 18.75 4.55
C PRO A 83 10.16 18.06 3.33
N TRP A 84 9.80 18.52 2.13
CA TRP A 84 10.32 17.98 0.89
C TRP A 84 11.53 18.76 0.39
N GLY A 85 11.95 19.86 1.01
CA GLY A 85 13.11 20.64 0.58
C GLY A 85 13.00 22.11 0.99
N SER A 86 14.12 22.80 1.00
CA SER A 86 14.13 24.25 1.19
C SER A 86 13.87 24.99 -0.13
N HIS A 87 13.36 26.22 -0.04
CA HIS A 87 13.17 27.14 -1.15
C HIS A 87 12.43 26.48 -2.33
N ALA A 88 11.17 26.14 -2.11
CA ALA A 88 10.39 25.34 -3.05
C ALA A 88 9.04 25.98 -3.37
N ASP A 89 8.71 25.97 -4.67
CA ASP A 89 7.34 26.16 -5.12
C ASP A 89 6.55 24.87 -4.91
N VAL A 90 5.43 24.99 -4.19
CA VAL A 90 4.51 23.89 -3.90
C VAL A 90 3.21 24.15 -4.64
N ILE A 91 2.85 23.21 -5.52
CA ILE A 91 1.63 23.26 -6.33
C ILE A 91 0.70 22.13 -5.87
N VAL A 92 -0.55 22.47 -5.54
CA VAL A 92 -1.60 21.50 -5.24
C VAL A 92 -2.12 20.93 -6.55
N GLN A 93 -1.72 19.71 -6.90
CA GLN A 93 -2.14 19.10 -8.17
C GLN A 93 -3.59 18.64 -8.14
N SER A 94 -3.97 17.96 -7.05
CA SER A 94 -5.33 17.43 -6.88
C SER A 94 -5.63 17.14 -5.42
N GLN A 95 -6.91 17.23 -5.05
CA GLN A 95 -7.40 16.77 -3.75
C GLN A 95 -8.17 15.46 -3.91
N TYR A 96 -7.91 14.48 -3.04
CA TYR A 96 -8.55 13.16 -3.14
C TYR A 96 -8.77 12.52 -1.78
N TYR A 97 -9.78 11.67 -1.68
CA TYR A 97 -10.04 10.85 -0.50
C TYR A 97 -9.31 9.51 -0.63
N ALA A 98 -8.34 9.25 0.24
CA ALA A 98 -7.52 8.04 0.18
C ALA A 98 -8.24 6.83 0.78
N GLY A 99 -7.83 5.62 0.37
CA GLY A 99 -8.35 4.36 0.95
C GLY A 99 -8.09 4.19 2.46
N SER A 100 -7.25 5.04 3.06
CA SER A 100 -7.06 5.14 4.51
C SER A 100 -8.17 5.92 5.22
N GLY A 101 -9.15 6.45 4.49
CA GLY A 101 -10.25 7.26 5.05
C GLY A 101 -9.88 8.71 5.33
N ARG A 102 -8.80 9.21 4.70
CA ARG A 102 -8.25 10.56 4.94
C ARG A 102 -8.31 11.39 3.67
N ASP A 103 -8.59 12.68 3.83
CA ASP A 103 -8.39 13.67 2.77
C ASP A 103 -6.89 13.85 2.52
N CYS A 104 -6.47 13.77 1.27
CA CYS A 104 -5.09 13.89 0.86
C CYS A 104 -4.95 14.86 -0.32
N LEU A 105 -3.79 15.50 -0.38
CA LEU A 105 -3.36 16.36 -1.46
C LEU A 105 -2.19 15.70 -2.17
N ARG A 106 -2.29 15.62 -3.50
CA ARG A 106 -1.13 15.34 -4.33
C ARG A 106 -0.47 16.68 -4.64
N LEU A 107 0.82 16.76 -4.35
CA LEU A 107 1.59 17.98 -4.49
C LEU A 107 2.68 17.78 -5.54
N GLN A 108 2.94 18.80 -6.34
CA GLN A 108 4.16 18.92 -7.11
C GLN A 108 5.05 19.95 -6.41
N VAL A 109 6.25 19.54 -6.04
CA VAL A 109 7.22 20.38 -5.33
C VAL A 109 8.39 20.62 -6.28
N ILE A 110 8.71 21.89 -6.52
CA ILE A 110 9.79 22.34 -7.39
C ILE A 110 10.80 23.08 -6.52
N PRO A 111 11.85 22.41 -6.00
CA PRO A 111 12.89 23.07 -5.22
C PRO A 111 13.85 23.83 -6.15
N ALA A 112 14.36 24.98 -5.70
CA ALA A 112 15.19 25.88 -6.52
C ALA A 112 16.45 25.23 -7.13
N ALA A 113 17.04 24.24 -6.45
CA ALA A 113 18.30 23.61 -6.85
C ALA A 113 18.19 22.09 -7.10
N GLN A 114 16.98 21.54 -7.17
CA GLN A 114 16.76 20.10 -7.30
C GLN A 114 15.70 19.78 -8.35
N THR A 115 15.59 18.51 -8.72
CA THR A 115 14.53 18.04 -9.60
C THR A 115 13.17 18.15 -8.93
N THR A 116 12.16 18.48 -9.74
CA THR A 116 10.76 18.42 -9.35
C THR A 116 10.40 17.03 -8.83
N LYS A 117 9.59 16.99 -7.77
CA LYS A 117 9.13 15.76 -7.14
C LYS A 117 7.65 15.83 -6.82
N ILE A 118 7.04 14.66 -6.73
CA ILE A 118 5.68 14.54 -6.22
C ILE A 118 5.76 14.25 -4.73
N ALA A 119 4.91 14.94 -3.99
CA ALA A 119 4.72 14.75 -2.57
C ALA A 119 3.24 14.51 -2.28
N ILE A 120 2.96 13.99 -1.09
CA ILE A 120 1.60 13.80 -0.61
C ILE A 120 1.52 14.40 0.79
N ALA A 121 0.44 15.13 1.05
CA ALA A 121 0.05 15.54 2.40
C ALA A 121 -1.35 15.01 2.68
N CYS A 122 -1.60 14.48 3.88
CA CYS A 122 -2.91 13.95 4.25
C CYS A 122 -3.36 14.55 5.58
N LYS A 123 -4.67 14.71 5.76
CA LYS A 123 -5.28 15.25 6.97
C LYS A 123 -5.33 14.19 8.07
N GLN A 124 -4.82 14.50 9.25
CA GLN A 124 -4.84 13.67 10.45
C GLN A 124 -5.18 14.58 11.63
N ASP A 125 -6.24 14.25 12.38
CA ASP A 125 -6.71 15.04 13.52
C ASP A 125 -6.87 16.54 13.18
N SER A 126 -7.39 16.82 11.97
CA SER A 126 -7.54 18.18 11.40
C SER A 126 -6.25 18.93 11.08
N GLN A 127 -5.10 18.27 11.06
CA GLN A 127 -3.81 18.83 10.65
C GLN A 127 -3.30 18.11 9.42
N TRP A 128 -2.68 18.83 8.49
CA TRP A 128 -1.98 18.22 7.37
C TRP A 128 -0.63 17.70 7.83
N VAL A 129 -0.32 16.47 7.42
CA VAL A 129 0.97 15.82 7.66
C VAL A 129 1.53 15.31 6.34
N SER A 130 2.85 15.40 6.14
CA SER A 130 3.48 14.85 4.94
C SER A 130 3.41 13.31 4.96
N VAL A 131 3.25 12.64 3.83
CA VAL A 131 3.32 11.17 3.80
C VAL A 131 4.19 10.72 2.65
N ARG A 132 4.87 9.59 2.86
CA ARG A 132 5.71 8.98 1.83
C ARG A 132 4.79 8.39 0.73
N PRO A 133 4.99 8.75 -0.55
CA PRO A 133 4.31 8.09 -1.66
C PRO A 133 4.75 6.61 -1.76
N VAL A 134 3.79 5.68 -1.84
CA VAL A 134 4.08 4.24 -1.88
C VAL A 134 4.37 3.75 -3.31
N THR A 135 3.76 4.35 -4.32
CA THR A 135 3.77 3.82 -5.70
C THR A 135 4.80 4.45 -6.63
N GLN A 136 5.51 5.50 -6.22
CA GLN A 136 6.46 6.18 -7.09
C GLN A 136 7.80 5.45 -7.31
N LEU A 137 8.00 4.31 -6.65
CA LEU A 137 9.24 3.55 -6.78
C LEU A 137 9.38 2.79 -8.11
N LEU A 138 8.33 2.69 -8.94
CA LEU A 138 8.38 1.87 -10.17
C LEU A 138 8.85 2.58 -11.45
N ASN A 139 9.15 3.89 -11.44
CA ASN A 139 9.48 4.62 -12.67
C ASN A 139 10.81 5.40 -12.64
N ALA A 140 11.71 5.10 -11.70
CA ALA A 140 13.09 5.57 -11.76
C ALA A 140 13.95 4.55 -12.53
N GLN A 141 13.93 4.63 -13.86
CA GLN A 141 14.89 3.98 -14.75
C GLN A 141 15.37 4.99 -15.80
#